data_AF-A0AAW5QIY7-F1
#
_entry.id   AF-A0AAW5QIY7-F1
#
_cell.length_a   1.000
_cell.length_b   1.000
_cell.length_c   1.000
_cell.angle_alpha   90.00
_cell.angle_beta   90.00
_cell.angle_gamma   90.00
#
_symmetry.space_group_name_H-M   'P 1'
#
loop_
_entity.id
_entity.type
_entity.pdbx_description
1 polymer ?
#
loop_
_entity_poly.entity_id
_entity_poly.type
_entity_poly.pdbx_seq_one_letter_code
_entity_poly.pdbx_strand_id
1 'polypeptide(L)' 'MQPDGFNELIHAPPRLSLMSLLAPTEWTEFVYLRDTLHLSDSALSKQLTLLQYAGYVHVQWNATEPAAA' A
#
# COMPACT_ATOMS: atom_id res chain seq x y z
N MET A 1 0.85 20.72 17.37
CA MET A 1 2.20 20.32 16.93
C MET A 1 2.16 18.81 16.77
N GLN A 2 2.28 18.30 15.55
CA GLN A 2 2.43 16.85 15.33
C GLN A 2 3.78 16.40 15.89
N PRO A 3 3.88 15.19 16.48
CA PRO A 3 5.16 14.66 16.93
C PRO A 3 6.10 14.43 15.74
N ASP A 4 7.41 14.60 15.98
CA ASP A 4 8.43 14.38 14.97
C ASP A 4 8.33 12.95 14.40
N GLY A 5 8.40 12.83 13.06
CA GLY A 5 8.24 11.55 12.35
C GLY A 5 6.81 11.09 12.12
N PHE A 6 5.79 11.79 12.66
CA PHE A 6 4.40 11.46 12.38
C PHE A 6 3.94 12.01 11.03
N ASN A 7 3.43 11.08 10.21
CA ASN A 7 2.90 11.37 8.89
C ASN A 7 1.42 10.97 8.83
N GLU A 8 0.53 11.96 8.83
CA GLU A 8 -0.93 11.78 8.81
C GLU A 8 -1.44 10.93 7.66
N LEU A 9 -0.72 10.92 6.54
CA LEU A 9 -1.09 10.10 5.41
C LEU A 9 -0.91 8.63 5.81
N ILE A 10 0.29 8.15 6.10
CA ILE A 10 0.52 6.72 6.32
C ILE A 10 0.06 6.21 7.71
N HIS A 11 -0.04 7.07 8.72
CA HIS A 11 -0.38 6.65 10.09
C HIS A 11 -1.88 6.49 10.35
N ALA A 12 -2.74 6.70 9.34
CA ALA A 12 -4.13 6.29 9.45
C ALA A 12 -4.26 4.76 9.41
N PRO A 13 -5.12 4.12 10.23
CA PRO A 13 -5.12 2.67 10.42
C PRO A 13 -5.10 1.81 9.13
N PRO A 14 -5.96 2.02 8.12
CA PRO A 14 -5.96 1.17 6.92
C PRO A 14 -4.68 1.33 6.09
N ARG A 15 -4.05 2.51 6.08
CA ARG A 15 -2.81 2.75 5.32
C ARG A 15 -1.60 2.27 6.08
N LEU A 16 -1.60 2.36 7.41
CA LEU A 16 -0.54 1.82 8.25
C LEU A 16 -0.47 0.29 8.10
N SER A 17 -1.61 -0.41 8.17
CA SER A 17 -1.66 -1.85 7.93
C SER A 17 -1.22 -2.24 6.52
N LEU A 18 -1.57 -1.45 5.51
CA LEU A 18 -1.13 -1.70 4.15
C LEU A 18 0.38 -1.46 3.98
N MET A 19 0.91 -0.40 4.58
CA MET A 19 2.36 -0.10 4.60
C MET A 19 3.16 -1.14 5.37
N SER A 20 2.64 -1.71 6.47
CA SER A 20 3.36 -2.75 7.21
C SER A 20 3.51 -4.05 6.42
N LEU A 21 2.52 -4.38 5.58
CA LEU A 21 2.61 -5.52 4.66
C LEU A 21 3.56 -5.26 3.49
N LEU A 22 3.62 -4.02 3.01
CA LEU A 22 4.44 -3.64 1.86
C LEU A 22 5.91 -3.36 2.21
N ALA A 23 6.19 -2.82 3.40
CA ALA A 23 7.55 -2.43 3.81
C ALA A 23 8.61 -3.54 3.70
N PRO A 24 8.33 -4.83 4.00
CA PRO A 24 9.31 -5.91 3.85
C PRO A 24 9.32 -6.56 2.46
N THR A 25 8.52 -6.09 1.50
CA THR A 25 8.35 -6.72 0.19
C THR A 25 8.75 -5.80 -0.94
N GLU A 26 9.44 -6.32 -1.96
CA GLU A 26 9.66 -5.57 -3.21
C GLU A 26 8.36 -5.48 -4.03
N TRP A 27 7.54 -6.53 -3.98
CA TRP A 27 6.30 -6.62 -4.71
C TRP A 27 5.30 -7.53 -4.01
N THR A 28 4.01 -7.28 -4.21
CA THR A 28 2.94 -8.16 -3.73
C THR A 28 1.69 -8.04 -4.62
N GLU A 29 0.89 -9.11 -4.59
CA GLU A 29 -0.37 -9.19 -5.31
C GLU A 29 -1.49 -8.37 -4.65
N PHE A 30 -2.33 -7.74 -5.46
CA PHE A 30 -3.53 -7.03 -5.01
C PHE A 30 -4.48 -7.95 -4.21
N VAL A 31 -4.68 -9.17 -4.71
CA VAL A 31 -5.57 -10.17 -4.08
C VAL A 31 -5.06 -10.54 -2.68
N TYR A 32 -3.74 -10.70 -2.52
CA TYR A 32 -3.14 -10.98 -1.22
C TYR A 32 -3.41 -9.86 -0.21
N LEU A 33 -3.19 -8.60 -0.61
CA LEU A 33 -3.46 -7.44 0.24
C LEU A 33 -4.93 -7.34 0.62
N ARG A 34 -5.83 -7.55 -0.34
CA ARG A 34 -7.28 -7.49 -0.14
C ARG A 34 -7.73 -8.52 0.90
N ASP A 35 -7.31 -9.77 0.70
CA ASP A 35 -7.75 -10.89 1.53
C ASP A 35 -7.15 -10.78 2.94
N THR A 36 -5.89 -10.35 3.04
CA THR A 36 -5.19 -10.16 4.34
C THR A 36 -5.75 -8.99 5.15
N LEU A 37 -6.10 -7.89 4.49
CA LEU A 37 -6.63 -6.69 5.15
C LEU A 37 -8.15 -6.70 5.30
N HIS A 38 -8.82 -7.73 4.78
CA HIS A 38 -10.29 -7.84 4.74
C HIS A 38 -10.98 -6.59 4.16
N LEU A 39 -10.36 -5.99 3.14
CA LEU A 39 -10.89 -4.82 2.45
C LEU A 39 -11.68 -5.23 1.22
N SER A 40 -12.64 -4.42 0.81
CA SER A 40 -13.22 -4.54 -0.53
C SER A 40 -12.22 -4.05 -1.59
N ASP A 41 -12.37 -4.53 -2.83
CA ASP A 41 -11.57 -4.08 -3.97
C ASP A 41 -11.55 -2.54 -4.09
N SER A 42 -12.70 -1.90 -3.89
CA SER A 42 -12.82 -0.44 -4.01
C SER A 42 -12.18 0.29 -2.84
N ALA A 43 -12.22 -0.25 -1.63
CA ALA A 43 -11.54 0.32 -0.47
C ALA A 43 -10.03 0.23 -0.62
N LEU A 44 -9.51 -0.95 -1.01
CA LEU A 44 -8.09 -1.17 -1.25
C LEU A 44 -7.57 -0.27 -2.39
N SER A 45 -8.28 -0.23 -3.52
CA SER A 45 -7.92 0.62 -4.67
C SER A 45 -7.82 2.09 -4.31
N LYS A 46 -8.74 2.60 -3.46
CA LYS A 46 -8.70 3.98 -2.97
C LYS A 46 -7.44 4.25 -2.13
N GLN A 47 -7.06 3.33 -1.24
CA GLN A 47 -5.85 3.51 -0.43
C GLN A 47 -4.58 3.42 -1.29
N LEU A 48 -4.50 2.45 -2.21
CA LEU A 48 -3.35 2.31 -3.11
C LEU A 48 -3.20 3.53 -4.01
N THR A 49 -4.30 4.05 -4.57
CA THR A 49 -4.30 5.29 -5.36
C THR A 49 -3.75 6.48 -4.56
N LEU A 50 -4.21 6.66 -3.32
CA LEU A 50 -3.72 7.73 -2.44
C LEU A 50 -2.22 7.61 -2.15
N LEU A 51 -1.77 6.39 -1.82
CA LEU A 51 -0.36 6.13 -1.52
C LEU A 51 0.52 6.27 -2.76
N GLN A 52 0.03 5.88 -3.93
CA GLN A 52 0.73 6.04 -5.21
C GLN A 52 0.90 7.51 -5.55
N TYR A 53 -0.16 8.32 -5.43
CA TYR A 53 -0.06 9.77 -5.64
C TYR A 53 0.90 10.45 -4.67
N ALA A 54 1.03 9.93 -3.45
CA ALA A 54 1.97 10.42 -2.45
C ALA A 54 3.38 9.81 -2.59
N GLY A 55 3.62 8.94 -3.58
CA GLY A 55 4.92 8.36 -3.88
C GLY A 55 5.36 7.20 -2.98
N TYR A 56 4.46 6.64 -2.18
CA TYR A 56 4.79 5.51 -1.27
C TYR A 56 4.77 4.15 -1.96
N VAL A 57 3.99 3.99 -3.03
CA VAL A 57 3.82 2.71 -3.72
C VAL A 57 3.76 2.91 -5.23
N HIS A 58 4.04 1.83 -5.95
CA HIS A 58 3.85 1.75 -7.39
C HIS A 58 2.85 0.63 -7.72
N VAL A 59 1.85 0.90 -8.56
CA VAL A 59 0.83 -0.07 -8.96
C VAL A 59 1.02 -0.42 -10.42
N GLN A 60 1.12 -1.72 -10.72
CA GLN A 60 1.23 -2.27 -12.08
C GLN A 60 -0.02 -3.08 -12.42
N TRP A 61 -0.50 -2.95 -13.66
CA TRP A 61 -1.74 -3.59 -14.14
C TRP A 61 -1.48 -4.94 -14.83
N ASN A 62 -0.21 -5.23 -15.11
CA ASN A 62 0.30 -6.50 -15.58
C ASN A 62 1.21 -7.06 -14.49
N ALA A 63 0.72 -8.04 -13.73
CA ALA A 63 1.51 -8.79 -12.77
C ALA A 63 2.48 -9.73 -13.51
N THR A 64 3.44 -9.16 -14.21
CA THR A 64 4.71 -9.84 -14.45
C THR A 64 5.59 -9.37 -13.31
N GLU A 65 6.14 -10.30 -12.54
CA GLU A 65 7.21 -10.00 -11.58
C GLU A 65 8.21 -9.06 -12.28
N PRO A 66 8.47 -7.85 -11.77
CA PRO A 66 9.46 -6.98 -12.38
C PRO A 66 10.77 -7.76 -12.39
N ALA A 67 11.30 -8.02 -13.59
CA ALA A 67 12.54 -8.77 -13.75
C ALA A 67 13.58 -8.21 -12.78
N ALA A 68 14.02 -9.05 -11.83
CA ALA A 68 14.94 -8.68 -10.76
C ALA A 68 16.08 -7.83 -11.35
N ALA A 69 16.12 -6.56 -10.93
CA ALA A 69 17.14 -5.60 -11.35
C ALA A 69 18.40 -5.76 -10.51
#